data_AF-A0A4Q2XIP3-F1
#
_entry.id   AF-A0A4Q2XIP3-F1
#
_cell.length_a   1.000
_cell.length_b   1.000
_cell.length_c   1.000
_cell.angle_alpha   90.00
_cell.angle_beta   90.00
_cell.angle_gamma   90.00
#
_symmetry.space_group_name_H-M   'P 1'
#
loop_
_entity.id
_entity.type
_entity.pdbx_description
1 polymer ?
#
loop_
_entity_poly.entity_id
_entity_poly.type
_entity_poly.pdbx_seq_one_letter_code
_entity_poly.pdbx_strand_id
1 'polypeptide(L)'
;MPRLLLKSGRTLTVSVPWAAPRGRFTLSFERHVIALLQQCRTVRGASRPAGITEDAADGVMRRAVERGLMRRELEPPLILGFDEKAIRKGQRYTTIMTNLENGCVIDPVEERTTEATLRLLALLPEAAIVFDKFHIKKHLNEAVDKVRRQEHRQLSASGNLTLKDSKYLWLRRHQDLCREAAERFRSLLIQDLQTGTAWALKENFDRFWSYTSQAWALKFLWDWVETARATELSPLAKAADMIEKHGEGILNYLMHPIT
;
A
#
# COMPACT_ATOMS: atom_id res chain seq x y z
N MET A 1 -20.90 -10.56 -32.45
CA MET A 1 -21.64 -11.84 -32.30
C MET A 1 -22.36 -12.15 -33.58
N PRO A 2 -22.40 -13.42 -34.01
CA PRO A 2 -23.14 -13.80 -35.20
C PRO A 2 -24.61 -13.41 -35.03
N ARG A 3 -25.07 -12.58 -35.96
CA ARG A 3 -26.46 -12.15 -36.09
C ARG A 3 -26.98 -12.77 -37.38
N LEU A 4 -28.05 -13.54 -37.28
CA LEU A 4 -28.72 -14.12 -38.43
C LEU A 4 -29.87 -13.20 -38.83
N LEU A 5 -29.92 -12.84 -40.11
CA LEU A 5 -31.08 -12.20 -40.69
C LEU A 5 -32.07 -13.28 -41.14
N LEU A 6 -33.23 -13.35 -40.48
CA LEU A 6 -34.28 -14.29 -40.84
C LEU A 6 -35.02 -13.80 -42.08
N LYS A 7 -35.62 -14.71 -42.85
CA LYS A 7 -36.48 -14.38 -44.00
C LYS A 7 -37.65 -13.45 -43.63
N SER A 8 -38.04 -13.41 -42.36
CA SER A 8 -39.06 -12.51 -41.80
C SER A 8 -38.57 -11.07 -41.55
N GLY A 9 -37.31 -10.74 -41.90
CA GLY A 9 -36.69 -9.43 -41.62
C GLY A 9 -36.19 -9.24 -40.18
N ARG A 10 -36.45 -10.21 -39.28
CA ARG A 10 -35.98 -10.17 -37.90
C ARG A 10 -34.51 -10.56 -37.82
N THR A 11 -33.76 -9.87 -36.96
CA THR A 11 -32.37 -10.23 -36.64
C THR A 11 -32.32 -11.04 -35.35
N LEU A 12 -31.76 -12.24 -35.41
CA LEU A 12 -31.57 -13.11 -34.25
C LEU A 12 -30.09 -13.17 -33.87
N THR A 13 -29.77 -12.87 -32.62
CA THR A 13 -28.41 -13.08 -32.09
C THR A 13 -28.29 -14.52 -31.62
N VAL A 14 -27.39 -15.29 -32.22
CA VAL A 14 -27.22 -16.71 -31.90
C VAL A 14 -26.27 -16.87 -30.72
N SER A 15 -26.63 -17.75 -29.77
CA SER A 15 -25.74 -18.19 -28.72
C SER A 15 -24.68 -19.13 -29.31
N VAL A 16 -23.41 -18.86 -29.07
CA VAL A 16 -22.29 -19.66 -29.58
C VAL A 16 -21.33 -20.02 -28.44
N PRO A 17 -20.72 -21.22 -28.45
CA PRO A 17 -19.89 -21.69 -27.32
C PRO A 17 -18.58 -20.90 -27.15
N TRP A 18 -18.13 -20.18 -28.17
CA TRP A 18 -16.88 -19.40 -28.15
C TRP A 18 -17.08 -17.92 -27.81
N ALA A 19 -18.26 -17.50 -27.36
CA ALA A 19 -18.51 -16.14 -26.91
C ALA A 19 -19.53 -16.08 -25.77
N ALA A 20 -19.34 -15.15 -24.84
CA ALA A 20 -20.28 -14.96 -23.74
C ALA A 20 -21.66 -14.49 -24.26
N PRO A 21 -22.78 -14.88 -23.60
CA PRO A 21 -24.10 -14.35 -23.92
C PRO A 21 -24.10 -12.82 -23.90
N ARG A 22 -24.57 -12.19 -24.99
CA ARG A 22 -24.57 -10.71 -25.17
C ARG A 22 -23.18 -10.05 -25.14
N GLY A 23 -22.09 -10.82 -25.16
CA GLY A 23 -20.72 -10.31 -25.25
C GLY A 23 -20.43 -9.70 -26.62
N ARG A 24 -19.55 -8.69 -26.70
CA ARG A 24 -19.16 -8.07 -27.98
C ARG A 24 -18.04 -8.85 -28.69
N PHE A 25 -17.25 -9.62 -27.95
CA PHE A 25 -16.04 -10.29 -28.41
C PHE A 25 -16.07 -11.80 -28.19
N THR A 26 -15.22 -12.53 -28.91
CA THR A 26 -14.99 -13.96 -28.68
C THR A 26 -14.21 -14.17 -27.38
N LEU A 27 -14.36 -15.33 -26.74
CA LEU A 27 -13.62 -15.68 -25.52
C LEU A 27 -12.10 -15.68 -25.74
N SER A 28 -11.64 -16.08 -26.93
CA SER A 28 -10.22 -16.02 -27.29
C SER A 28 -9.70 -14.58 -27.33
N PHE A 29 -10.48 -13.66 -27.91
CA PHE A 29 -10.13 -12.24 -27.92
C PHE A 29 -10.19 -11.63 -26.52
N GLU A 30 -11.23 -11.95 -25.73
CA GLU A 30 -11.29 -11.52 -24.32
C GLU A 30 -10.04 -11.99 -23.55
N ARG A 31 -9.59 -13.24 -23.74
CA ARG A 31 -8.37 -13.76 -23.12
C ARG A 31 -7.13 -12.94 -23.52
N HIS A 32 -7.01 -12.58 -24.79
CA HIS A 32 -5.92 -11.71 -25.27
C HIS A 32 -5.96 -10.32 -24.60
N VAL A 33 -7.14 -9.72 -24.50
CA VAL A 33 -7.32 -8.43 -23.80
C VAL A 33 -6.94 -8.53 -22.32
N ILE A 34 -7.31 -9.61 -21.63
CA ILE A 34 -6.90 -9.85 -20.23
C ILE A 34 -5.37 -9.99 -20.12
N ALA A 35 -4.73 -10.72 -21.03
CA ALA A 35 -3.27 -10.85 -21.04
C ALA A 35 -2.58 -9.48 -21.21
N LEU A 36 -3.11 -8.61 -22.09
CA LEU A 36 -2.60 -7.24 -22.25
C LEU A 36 -2.82 -6.40 -20.98
N LEU A 37 -3.99 -6.50 -20.34
CA LEU A 37 -4.30 -5.80 -19.09
C LEU A 37 -3.36 -6.22 -17.94
N GLN A 38 -2.92 -7.48 -17.91
CA GLN A 38 -1.94 -7.97 -16.91
C GLN A 38 -0.52 -7.46 -17.15
N GLN A 39 -0.17 -7.13 -18.39
CA GLN A 39 1.18 -6.68 -18.77
C GLN A 39 1.31 -5.15 -18.78
N CYS A 40 0.21 -4.44 -18.97
CA CYS A 40 0.18 -3.00 -19.09
C CYS A 40 -0.10 -2.32 -17.75
N ARG A 41 0.57 -1.20 -17.50
CA ARG A 41 0.33 -0.36 -16.29
C ARG A 41 -1.00 0.38 -16.30
N THR A 42 -1.65 0.52 -17.46
CA THR A 42 -2.89 1.29 -17.62
C THR A 42 -3.85 0.57 -18.54
N VAL A 43 -5.17 0.75 -18.28
CA VAL A 43 -6.24 0.23 -19.15
C VAL A 43 -6.07 0.75 -20.58
N ARG A 44 -5.78 2.04 -20.74
CA ARG A 44 -5.44 2.66 -22.04
C ARG A 44 -4.27 1.98 -22.74
N GLY A 45 -3.22 1.63 -21.99
CA GLY A 45 -2.05 0.94 -22.52
C GLY A 45 -2.38 -0.45 -23.08
N ALA A 46 -3.35 -1.14 -22.49
CA ALA A 46 -3.85 -2.43 -23.00
C ALA A 46 -4.88 -2.28 -24.11
N SER A 47 -5.76 -1.28 -24.03
CA SER A 47 -6.88 -1.11 -24.98
C SER A 47 -6.40 -0.65 -26.36
N ARG A 48 -5.36 0.19 -26.42
CA ARG A 48 -4.75 0.67 -27.67
C ARG A 48 -4.21 -0.45 -28.57
N PRO A 49 -3.33 -1.36 -28.11
CA PRO A 49 -2.86 -2.48 -28.93
C PRO A 49 -3.97 -3.52 -29.19
N ALA A 50 -4.93 -3.66 -28.30
CA ALA A 50 -6.11 -4.51 -28.52
C ALA A 50 -7.10 -3.94 -29.56
N GLY A 51 -6.99 -2.66 -29.93
CA GLY A 51 -7.92 -2.02 -30.87
C GLY A 51 -9.32 -1.81 -30.32
N ILE A 52 -9.47 -1.62 -29.00
CA ILE A 52 -10.78 -1.43 -28.34
C ILE A 52 -10.80 -0.17 -27.46
N THR A 53 -12.00 0.29 -27.11
CA THR A 53 -12.18 1.40 -26.16
C THR A 53 -11.86 0.96 -24.72
N GLU A 54 -11.51 1.91 -23.86
CA GLU A 54 -11.26 1.65 -22.43
C GLU A 54 -12.52 1.05 -21.77
N ASP A 55 -13.72 1.55 -22.07
CA ASP A 55 -15.00 0.97 -21.59
C ASP A 55 -15.20 -0.49 -22.03
N ALA A 56 -14.78 -0.83 -23.25
CA ALA A 56 -14.88 -2.19 -23.75
C ALA A 56 -13.90 -3.13 -23.03
N ALA A 57 -12.68 -2.66 -22.76
CA ALA A 57 -11.69 -3.38 -21.95
C ALA A 57 -12.19 -3.59 -20.51
N ASP A 58 -12.79 -2.57 -19.90
CA ASP A 58 -13.43 -2.65 -18.58
C ASP A 58 -14.55 -3.69 -18.56
N GLY A 59 -15.38 -3.72 -19.60
CA GLY A 59 -16.42 -4.74 -19.72
C GLY A 59 -15.84 -6.16 -19.79
N VAL A 60 -14.75 -6.36 -20.55
CA VAL A 60 -14.03 -7.65 -20.62
C VAL A 60 -13.47 -8.03 -19.25
N MET A 61 -12.83 -7.08 -18.56
CA MET A 61 -12.27 -7.26 -17.23
C MET A 61 -13.35 -7.69 -16.21
N ARG A 62 -14.49 -6.98 -16.15
CA ARG A 62 -15.59 -7.32 -15.23
C ARG A 62 -16.11 -8.74 -15.44
N ARG A 63 -16.34 -9.14 -16.69
CA ARG A 63 -16.78 -10.52 -17.00
C ARG A 63 -15.72 -11.56 -16.66
N ALA A 64 -14.44 -11.24 -16.88
CA ALA A 64 -13.35 -12.14 -16.50
C ALA A 64 -13.28 -12.34 -14.98
N VAL A 65 -13.45 -11.26 -14.20
CA VAL A 65 -13.54 -11.30 -12.74
C VAL A 65 -14.75 -12.10 -12.27
N GLU A 66 -15.95 -11.83 -12.82
CA GLU A 66 -17.18 -12.58 -12.50
C GLU A 66 -17.00 -14.09 -12.72
N ARG A 67 -16.45 -14.47 -13.87
CA ARG A 67 -16.10 -15.87 -14.18
C ARG A 67 -15.06 -16.45 -13.21
N GLY A 68 -14.10 -15.64 -12.78
CA GLY A 68 -13.09 -16.03 -11.79
C GLY A 68 -13.71 -16.29 -10.43
N LEU A 69 -14.58 -15.38 -9.96
CA LEU A 69 -15.30 -15.50 -8.69
C LEU A 69 -16.22 -16.73 -8.66
N MET A 70 -16.91 -17.04 -9.76
CA MET A 70 -17.75 -18.25 -9.85
C MET A 70 -16.97 -19.56 -9.74
N ARG A 71 -15.70 -19.57 -10.15
CA ARG A 71 -14.82 -20.75 -10.04
C ARG A 71 -13.93 -20.70 -8.81
N ARG A 72 -14.04 -19.65 -7.99
CA ARG A 72 -13.15 -19.44 -6.86
C ARG A 72 -13.60 -20.33 -5.71
N GLU A 73 -12.76 -21.30 -5.38
CA GLU A 73 -12.82 -21.99 -4.10
C GLU A 73 -11.96 -21.20 -3.11
N LEU A 74 -12.52 -20.91 -1.93
CA LEU A 74 -11.82 -20.20 -0.87
C LEU A 74 -11.29 -21.22 0.12
N GLU A 75 -9.97 -21.33 0.18
CA GLU A 75 -9.29 -21.99 1.28
C GLU A 75 -9.01 -20.96 2.39
N PRO A 76 -9.15 -21.34 3.67
CA PRO A 76 -8.80 -20.46 4.78
C PRO A 76 -7.32 -20.06 4.69
N PRO A 77 -6.99 -18.75 4.59
CA PRO A 77 -5.61 -18.31 4.53
C PRO A 77 -4.92 -18.50 5.88
N LEU A 78 -3.64 -18.88 5.88
CA LEU A 78 -2.79 -18.82 7.07
C LEU A 78 -2.41 -17.38 7.39
N ILE A 79 -2.22 -16.54 6.35
CA ILE A 79 -1.82 -15.14 6.51
C ILE A 79 -2.81 -14.22 5.80
N LEU A 80 -3.48 -13.38 6.59
CA LEU A 80 -4.48 -12.43 6.13
C LEU A 80 -3.96 -10.99 6.23
N GLY A 81 -3.84 -10.33 5.09
CA GLY A 81 -3.48 -8.92 5.00
C GLY A 81 -4.71 -8.03 4.99
N PHE A 82 -4.65 -6.95 5.78
CA PHE A 82 -5.62 -5.87 5.78
C PHE A 82 -4.94 -4.59 5.32
N ASP A 83 -5.49 -3.94 4.29
CA ASP A 83 -5.03 -2.64 3.82
C ASP A 83 -6.21 -1.72 3.52
N GLU A 84 -6.03 -0.41 3.66
CA GLU A 84 -7.04 0.60 3.33
C GLU A 84 -6.73 1.26 2.00
N LYS A 85 -7.66 1.12 1.04
CA LYS A 85 -7.53 1.76 -0.27
C LYS A 85 -8.55 2.86 -0.45
N ALA A 86 -8.07 4.04 -0.84
CA ALA A 86 -8.94 5.14 -1.25
C ALA A 86 -9.60 4.81 -2.61
N ILE A 87 -10.94 4.79 -2.66
CA ILE A 87 -11.67 4.43 -3.89
C ILE A 87 -11.95 5.66 -4.76
N ARG A 88 -12.22 6.82 -4.15
CA ARG A 88 -12.57 8.06 -4.86
C ARG A 88 -11.94 9.28 -4.21
N LYS A 89 -11.79 10.35 -5.00
CA LYS A 89 -11.42 11.68 -4.52
C LYS A 89 -12.45 12.12 -3.45
N GLY A 90 -12.00 12.37 -2.22
CA GLY A 90 -12.88 12.76 -1.10
C GLY A 90 -12.96 11.80 0.09
N GLN A 91 -11.88 11.10 0.44
CA GLN A 91 -11.75 10.35 1.72
C GLN A 91 -12.75 9.18 1.92
N ARG A 92 -13.14 8.48 0.85
CA ARG A 92 -13.81 7.18 0.97
C ARG A 92 -12.80 6.05 0.87
N TYR A 93 -12.64 5.31 1.96
CA TYR A 93 -11.71 4.19 2.09
C TYR A 93 -12.47 2.86 2.04
N THR A 94 -11.81 1.82 1.56
CA THR A 94 -12.29 0.44 1.65
C THR A 94 -11.18 -0.46 2.12
N THR A 95 -11.51 -1.31 3.08
CA THR A 95 -10.59 -2.31 3.58
C THR A 95 -10.54 -3.46 2.59
N ILE A 96 -9.36 -3.68 2.04
CA ILE A 96 -9.06 -4.81 1.18
C ILE A 96 -8.50 -5.92 2.07
N MET A 97 -9.16 -7.07 2.02
CA MET A 97 -8.70 -8.27 2.69
C MET A 97 -8.02 -9.18 1.66
N THR A 98 -6.75 -9.50 1.88
CA THR A 98 -5.91 -10.23 0.92
C THR A 98 -5.30 -11.45 1.59
N ASN A 99 -5.37 -12.61 0.94
CA ASN A 99 -4.53 -13.75 1.28
C ASN A 99 -3.09 -13.41 0.84
N LEU A 100 -2.18 -13.23 1.80
CA LEU A 100 -0.81 -12.83 1.52
C LEU A 100 0.06 -13.97 0.98
N GLU A 101 -0.39 -15.22 1.06
CA GLU A 101 0.35 -16.40 0.57
C GLU A 101 0.29 -16.49 -0.96
N ASN A 102 -0.86 -16.16 -1.56
CA ASN A 102 -1.08 -16.24 -3.00
C ASN A 102 -1.44 -14.90 -3.66
N GLY A 103 -1.48 -13.81 -2.88
CA GLY A 103 -1.85 -12.48 -3.35
C GLY A 103 -3.32 -12.34 -3.76
N CYS A 104 -4.18 -13.30 -3.40
CA CYS A 104 -5.60 -13.28 -3.75
C CYS A 104 -6.38 -12.30 -2.87
N VAL A 105 -7.10 -11.37 -3.48
CA VAL A 105 -8.06 -10.53 -2.77
C VAL A 105 -9.29 -11.38 -2.42
N ILE A 106 -9.56 -11.56 -1.13
CA ILE A 106 -10.67 -12.39 -0.64
C ILE A 106 -11.98 -11.62 -0.76
N ASP A 107 -12.02 -10.39 -0.23
CA ASP A 107 -13.19 -9.54 -0.28
C ASP A 107 -12.82 -8.05 -0.14
N PRO A 108 -13.29 -7.16 -1.03
CA PRO A 108 -13.34 -5.73 -0.75
C PRO A 108 -14.59 -5.42 0.08
N VAL A 109 -14.42 -5.16 1.38
CA VAL A 109 -15.55 -4.76 2.23
C VAL A 109 -15.69 -3.24 2.17
N GLU A 110 -16.67 -2.78 1.39
CA GLU A 110 -17.02 -1.35 1.35
C GLU A 110 -17.43 -0.88 2.75
N GLU A 111 -16.95 0.30 3.15
CA GLU A 111 -17.33 0.97 4.42
C GLU A 111 -16.95 0.24 5.72
N ARG A 112 -15.93 -0.64 5.69
CA ARG A 112 -15.46 -1.27 6.93
C ARG A 112 -14.89 -0.24 7.90
N THR A 113 -15.66 0.10 8.93
CA THR A 113 -15.19 0.91 10.06
C THR A 113 -14.16 0.12 10.87
N THR A 114 -13.35 0.82 11.69
CA THR A 114 -12.44 0.18 12.65
C THR A 114 -13.17 -0.88 13.50
N GLU A 115 -14.42 -0.61 13.89
CA GLU A 115 -15.26 -1.53 14.64
C GLU A 115 -15.57 -2.82 13.86
N ALA A 116 -15.86 -2.72 12.56
CA ALA A 116 -16.14 -3.89 11.72
C ALA A 116 -14.90 -4.75 11.46
N THR A 117 -13.70 -4.15 11.48
CA THR A 117 -12.43 -4.90 11.47
C THR A 117 -12.20 -5.59 12.82
N LEU A 118 -12.39 -4.88 13.93
CA LEU A 118 -12.25 -5.46 15.27
C LEU A 118 -13.20 -6.63 15.52
N ARG A 119 -14.46 -6.55 15.04
CA ARG A 119 -15.43 -7.66 15.13
C ARG A 119 -14.97 -8.90 14.36
N LEU A 120 -14.33 -8.73 13.20
CA LEU A 120 -13.80 -9.86 12.44
C LEU A 120 -12.60 -10.49 13.16
N LEU A 121 -11.69 -9.65 13.66
CA LEU A 121 -10.54 -10.12 14.42
C LEU A 121 -10.98 -10.87 15.68
N ALA A 122 -12.08 -10.45 16.32
CA ALA A 122 -12.66 -11.17 17.46
C ALA A 122 -13.19 -12.57 17.12
N LEU A 123 -13.47 -12.86 15.84
CA LEU A 123 -13.82 -14.21 15.38
C LEU A 123 -12.59 -15.11 15.18
N LEU A 124 -11.39 -14.53 15.24
CA LEU A 124 -10.11 -15.21 15.04
C LEU A 124 -9.23 -15.03 16.30
N PRO A 125 -9.65 -15.54 17.47
CA PRO A 125 -8.95 -15.29 18.74
C PRO A 125 -7.52 -15.86 18.78
N GLU A 126 -7.25 -16.89 17.97
CA GLU A 126 -5.93 -17.52 17.85
C GLU A 126 -5.00 -16.80 16.85
N ALA A 127 -5.50 -15.79 16.12
CA ALA A 127 -4.71 -15.10 15.12
C ALA A 127 -3.86 -13.99 15.74
N ALA A 128 -2.55 -14.05 15.53
CA ALA A 128 -1.65 -12.96 15.89
C ALA A 128 -1.85 -11.76 14.96
N ILE A 129 -2.08 -10.57 15.52
CA ILE A 129 -2.10 -9.32 14.75
C ILE A 129 -0.64 -8.91 14.52
N VAL A 130 -0.28 -8.67 13.25
CA VAL A 130 1.07 -8.24 12.84
C VAL A 130 0.96 -6.92 12.09
N PHE A 131 1.74 -5.91 12.52
CA PHE A 131 1.91 -4.68 11.76
C PHE A 131 3.14 -4.77 10.87
N ASP A 132 2.99 -4.52 9.56
CA ASP A 132 4.11 -4.62 8.63
C ASP A 132 5.07 -3.43 8.72
N LYS A 133 6.32 -3.69 8.30
CA LYS A 133 7.41 -2.71 8.27
C LYS A 133 7.12 -1.49 7.38
N PHE A 134 6.34 -1.65 6.31
CA PHE A 134 6.11 -0.56 5.35
C PHE A 134 5.25 0.52 5.97
N HIS A 135 4.19 0.15 6.69
CA HIS A 135 3.31 1.11 7.38
C HIS A 135 4.04 1.84 8.51
N ILE A 136 4.82 1.13 9.32
CA ILE A 136 5.63 1.77 10.38
C ILE A 136 6.63 2.76 9.75
N LYS A 137 7.36 2.34 8.72
CA LYS A 137 8.32 3.22 8.02
C LYS A 137 7.64 4.41 7.34
N LYS A 138 6.41 4.25 6.82
CA LYS A 138 5.60 5.33 6.26
C LYS A 138 5.27 6.37 7.33
N HIS A 139 4.79 5.96 8.51
CA HIS A 139 4.49 6.87 9.61
C HIS A 139 5.74 7.62 10.10
N LEU A 140 6.88 6.95 10.22
CA LEU A 140 8.13 7.60 10.58
C LEU A 140 8.61 8.60 9.52
N ASN A 141 8.51 8.27 8.22
CA ASN A 141 8.79 9.21 7.13
C ASN A 141 7.88 10.44 7.17
N GLU A 142 6.59 10.26 7.47
CA GLU A 142 5.65 11.37 7.64
C GLU A 142 6.00 12.24 8.86
N ALA A 143 6.45 11.65 9.97
CA ALA A 143 6.94 12.39 11.13
C ALA A 143 8.18 13.24 10.78
N VAL A 144 9.16 12.66 10.08
CA VAL A 144 10.35 13.37 9.60
C VAL A 144 9.97 14.53 8.67
N ASP A 145 9.09 14.33 7.69
CA ASP A 145 8.68 15.42 6.79
C ASP A 145 7.87 16.50 7.54
N LYS A 146 7.11 16.15 8.58
CA LYS A 146 6.42 17.13 9.44
C LYS A 146 7.42 17.98 10.22
N VAL A 147 8.43 17.37 10.86
CA VAL A 147 9.53 18.10 11.55
C VAL A 147 10.21 19.03 10.57
N ARG A 148 10.63 18.52 9.39
CA ARG A 148 11.26 19.32 8.34
C ARG A 148 10.43 20.52 7.92
N ARG A 149 9.12 20.36 7.76
CA ARG A 149 8.21 21.47 7.40
C ARG A 149 8.05 22.49 8.53
N GLN A 150 8.11 22.06 9.79
CA GLN A 150 8.05 22.96 10.94
C GLN A 150 9.35 23.77 11.05
N GLU A 151 10.49 23.08 11.05
CA GLU A 151 11.82 23.69 11.12
C GLU A 151 12.09 24.60 9.92
N HIS A 152 11.75 24.17 8.69
CA HIS A 152 11.93 25.01 7.51
C HIS A 152 11.14 26.32 7.61
N ARG A 153 9.91 26.30 8.15
CA ARG A 153 9.12 27.52 8.36
C ARG A 153 9.80 28.45 9.36
N GLN A 154 10.32 27.92 10.47
CA GLN A 154 11.04 28.69 11.47
C GLN A 154 12.32 29.33 10.90
N LEU A 155 13.16 28.53 10.22
CA LEU A 155 14.39 29.02 9.58
C LEU A 155 14.11 30.03 8.46
N SER A 156 13.07 29.81 7.66
CA SER A 156 12.72 30.72 6.58
C SER A 156 12.28 32.11 7.09
N ALA A 157 11.74 32.19 8.30
CA ALA A 157 11.38 33.47 8.93
C ALA A 157 12.60 34.34 9.26
N SER A 158 13.78 33.72 9.45
CA SER A 158 15.06 34.41 9.61
C SER A 158 15.88 34.49 8.32
N GLY A 159 15.28 34.16 7.17
CA GLY A 159 15.95 34.18 5.86
C GLY A 159 16.81 32.95 5.55
N ASN A 160 16.86 31.96 6.45
CA ASN A 160 17.62 30.74 6.25
C ASN A 160 16.81 29.72 5.41
N LEU A 161 17.27 29.47 4.18
CA LEU A 161 16.62 28.56 3.23
C LEU A 161 17.30 27.19 3.12
N THR A 162 18.13 26.80 4.09
CA THR A 162 18.92 25.56 4.03
C THR A 162 18.08 24.30 3.76
N LEU A 163 16.88 24.22 4.33
CA LEU A 163 15.97 23.08 4.14
C LEU A 163 15.12 23.13 2.86
N LYS A 164 15.24 24.18 2.04
CA LYS A 164 14.52 24.30 0.77
C LYS A 164 14.91 23.16 -0.17
N ASP A 165 13.94 22.52 -0.81
CA ASP A 165 14.17 21.40 -1.75
C ASP A 165 15.00 20.24 -1.17
N SER A 166 14.95 20.03 0.16
CA SER A 166 15.69 18.95 0.84
C SER A 166 14.83 17.70 1.12
N LYS A 167 13.50 17.75 0.90
CA LYS A 167 12.55 16.69 1.30
C LYS A 167 13.02 15.28 0.93
N TYR A 168 13.38 15.07 -0.34
CA TYR A 168 13.74 13.73 -0.82
C TYR A 168 15.12 13.25 -0.36
N LEU A 169 15.98 14.15 0.15
CA LEU A 169 17.24 13.77 0.77
C LEU A 169 17.00 13.01 2.10
N TRP A 170 15.97 13.40 2.85
CA TRP A 170 15.60 12.78 4.13
C TRP A 170 14.74 11.52 3.99
N LEU A 171 13.98 11.39 2.89
CA LEU A 171 13.00 10.31 2.73
C LEU A 171 13.50 9.13 1.89
N ARG A 172 14.51 9.32 1.04
CA ARG A 172 15.11 8.23 0.26
C ARG A 172 16.16 7.49 1.09
N ARG A 173 16.45 6.24 0.71
CA ARG A 173 17.61 5.53 1.27
C ARG A 173 18.87 6.24 0.82
N HIS A 174 19.82 6.41 1.73
CA HIS A 174 21.07 7.11 1.43
C HIS A 174 21.86 6.46 0.28
N GLN A 175 21.81 5.14 0.17
CA GLN A 175 22.45 4.36 -0.89
C GLN A 175 21.86 4.63 -2.29
N ASP A 176 20.61 5.11 -2.36
CA ASP A 176 19.89 5.39 -3.61
C ASP A 176 20.14 6.84 -4.11
N LEU A 177 20.96 7.64 -3.41
CA LEU A 177 21.26 9.02 -3.77
C LEU A 177 22.42 9.11 -4.78
N CYS A 178 22.30 9.97 -5.79
CA CYS A 178 23.44 10.31 -6.63
C CYS A 178 24.50 11.08 -5.83
N ARG A 179 25.71 11.18 -6.37
CA ARG A 179 26.87 11.77 -5.69
C ARG A 179 26.59 13.19 -5.18
N GLU A 180 26.03 14.05 -6.03
CA GLU A 180 25.74 15.45 -5.70
C GLU A 180 24.69 15.54 -4.58
N ALA A 181 23.65 14.70 -4.65
CA ALA A 181 22.62 14.63 -3.61
C ALA A 181 23.19 14.11 -2.28
N ALA A 182 24.10 13.15 -2.32
CA ALA A 182 24.76 12.60 -1.13
C ALA A 182 25.68 13.63 -0.46
N GLU A 183 26.45 14.40 -1.24
CA GLU A 183 27.30 15.49 -0.73
C GLU A 183 26.46 16.59 -0.06
N ARG A 184 25.38 17.02 -0.74
CA ARG A 184 24.41 17.95 -0.15
C ARG A 184 23.76 17.41 1.12
N PHE A 185 23.46 16.12 1.16
CA PHE A 185 22.87 15.51 2.34
C PHE A 185 23.84 15.50 3.53
N ARG A 186 25.13 15.18 3.30
CA ARG A 186 26.16 15.25 4.34
C ARG A 186 26.34 16.66 4.91
N SER A 187 26.28 17.69 4.07
CA SER A 187 26.38 19.08 4.56
C SER A 187 25.19 19.50 5.41
N LEU A 188 24.01 18.89 5.22
CA LEU A 188 22.85 19.07 6.09
C LEU A 188 23.01 18.29 7.41
N LEU A 189 23.57 17.08 7.39
CA LEU A 189 23.73 16.25 8.59
C LEU A 189 24.74 16.80 9.60
N ILE A 190 25.73 17.58 9.16
CA ILE A 190 26.73 18.21 10.05
C ILE A 190 26.14 19.43 10.77
N GLN A 191 24.98 19.91 10.34
CA GLN A 191 24.29 21.02 11.00
C GLN A 191 23.44 20.50 12.16
N ASP A 192 23.23 21.36 13.16
CA ASP A 192 22.36 21.08 14.30
C ASP A 192 20.88 21.27 13.93
N LEU A 193 20.40 20.45 13.00
CA LEU A 193 19.02 20.48 12.50
C LEU A 193 18.16 19.45 13.22
N GLN A 194 16.99 19.87 13.68
CA GLN A 194 15.95 19.00 14.23
C GLN A 194 15.54 17.92 13.21
N THR A 195 15.52 18.26 11.92
CA THR A 195 15.27 17.31 10.83
C THR A 195 16.33 16.21 10.79
N GLY A 196 17.59 16.54 11.08
CA GLY A 196 18.69 15.58 11.16
C GLY A 196 18.48 14.57 12.29
N THR A 197 18.13 15.06 13.48
CA THR A 197 17.77 14.22 14.64
C THR A 197 16.58 13.30 14.33
N ALA A 198 15.52 13.85 13.73
CA ALA A 198 14.33 13.08 13.35
C ALA A 198 14.66 11.98 12.34
N TRP A 199 15.49 12.29 11.35
CA TRP A 199 15.96 11.33 10.37
C TRP A 199 16.80 10.22 11.01
N ALA A 200 17.72 10.56 11.90
CA ALA A 200 18.58 9.59 12.58
C ALA A 200 17.75 8.58 13.40
N LEU A 201 16.70 9.03 14.10
CA LEU A 201 15.78 8.14 14.81
C LEU A 201 15.01 7.21 13.87
N LYS A 202 14.53 7.72 12.73
CA LYS A 202 13.87 6.90 11.71
C LYS A 202 14.81 5.80 11.19
N GLU A 203 16.04 6.13 10.85
CA GLU A 203 17.01 5.16 10.34
C GLU A 203 17.44 4.16 11.43
N ASN A 204 17.58 4.61 12.68
CA ASN A 204 17.87 3.72 13.81
C ASN A 204 16.77 2.66 13.98
N PHE A 205 15.50 3.02 13.76
CA PHE A 205 14.37 2.10 13.86
C PHE A 205 14.46 0.92 12.88
N ASP A 206 15.11 1.06 11.72
CA ASP A 206 15.27 -0.05 10.76
C ASP A 206 16.01 -1.26 11.38
N ARG A 207 16.80 -1.05 12.45
CA ARG A 207 17.47 -2.13 13.20
C ARG A 207 16.48 -3.08 13.88
N PHE A 208 15.29 -2.61 14.24
CA PHE A 208 14.25 -3.41 14.90
C PHE A 208 13.98 -4.71 14.13
N TRP A 209 13.89 -4.63 12.81
CA TRP A 209 13.55 -5.75 11.93
C TRP A 209 14.63 -6.83 11.85
N SER A 210 15.80 -6.60 12.44
CA SER A 210 16.92 -7.55 12.46
C SER A 210 17.07 -8.32 13.77
N TYR A 211 16.25 -8.04 14.78
CA TYR A 211 16.29 -8.75 16.05
C TYR A 211 15.71 -10.16 15.93
N THR A 212 16.41 -11.13 16.52
CA THR A 212 15.94 -12.52 16.66
C THR A 212 15.36 -12.82 18.05
N SER A 213 15.77 -12.04 19.06
CA SER A 213 15.29 -12.17 20.44
C SER A 213 14.18 -11.15 20.73
N GLN A 214 13.00 -11.64 21.09
CA GLN A 214 11.86 -10.79 21.45
C GLN A 214 12.15 -9.87 22.64
N ALA A 215 12.88 -10.37 23.66
CA ALA A 215 13.22 -9.56 24.83
C ALA A 215 14.08 -8.35 24.46
N TRP A 216 15.07 -8.55 23.59
CA TRP A 216 15.92 -7.45 23.11
C TRP A 216 15.20 -6.50 22.17
N ALA A 217 14.27 -7.02 21.36
CA ALA A 217 13.43 -6.19 20.50
C ALA A 217 12.45 -5.32 21.30
N LEU A 218 11.83 -5.89 22.34
CA LEU A 218 10.97 -5.14 23.27
C LEU A 218 11.76 -4.04 23.97
N LYS A 219 12.95 -4.36 24.48
CA LYS A 219 13.85 -3.36 25.06
C LYS A 219 14.18 -2.26 24.06
N PHE A 220 14.53 -2.61 22.83
CA PHE A 220 14.81 -1.64 21.78
C PHE A 220 13.63 -0.71 21.52
N LEU A 221 12.40 -1.25 21.40
CA LEU A 221 11.20 -0.42 21.20
C LEU A 221 11.01 0.56 22.35
N TRP A 222 11.16 0.10 23.59
CA TRP A 222 11.05 0.96 24.76
C TRP A 222 12.10 2.08 24.76
N ASP A 223 13.38 1.73 24.57
CA ASP A 223 14.49 2.69 24.49
C ASP A 223 14.25 3.70 23.35
N TRP A 224 13.76 3.25 22.20
CA TRP A 224 13.47 4.09 21.04
C TRP A 224 12.32 5.07 21.31
N VAL A 225 11.23 4.59 21.92
CA VAL A 225 10.05 5.41 22.26
C VAL A 225 10.44 6.53 23.23
N GLU A 226 11.18 6.19 24.29
CA GLU A 226 11.63 7.17 25.27
C GLU A 226 12.59 8.19 24.64
N THR A 227 13.52 7.74 23.80
CA THR A 227 14.43 8.64 23.07
C THR A 227 13.65 9.58 22.15
N ALA A 228 12.67 9.06 21.41
CA ALA A 228 11.86 9.86 20.49
C ALA A 228 11.04 10.93 21.23
N ARG A 229 10.47 10.60 22.39
CA ARG A 229 9.77 11.57 23.27
C ARG A 229 10.72 12.63 23.82
N ALA A 230 11.91 12.24 24.26
CA ALA A 230 12.93 13.13 24.80
C ALA A 230 13.47 14.15 23.78
N THR A 231 13.26 13.94 22.47
CA THR A 231 13.63 14.94 21.45
C THR A 231 12.76 16.21 21.48
N GLU A 232 11.61 16.18 22.18
CA GLU A 232 10.59 17.25 22.18
C GLU A 232 10.02 17.59 20.78
N LEU A 233 10.32 16.77 19.76
CA LEU A 233 9.78 16.92 18.42
C LEU A 233 8.38 16.30 18.38
N SER A 234 7.35 17.14 18.54
CA SER A 234 5.94 16.69 18.59
C SER A 234 5.54 15.68 17.51
N PRO A 235 5.94 15.79 16.22
CA PRO A 235 5.62 14.77 15.22
C PRO A 235 6.24 13.38 15.51
N LEU A 236 7.45 13.33 16.07
CA LEU A 236 8.10 12.08 16.47
C LEU A 236 7.50 11.50 17.74
N ALA A 237 7.21 12.34 18.74
CA ALA A 237 6.54 11.90 19.96
C ALA A 237 5.20 11.21 19.64
N LYS A 238 4.41 11.79 18.72
CA LYS A 238 3.17 11.15 18.23
C LYS A 238 3.40 9.81 17.51
N ALA A 239 4.51 9.68 16.78
CA ALA A 239 4.86 8.41 16.16
C ALA A 239 5.30 7.37 17.22
N ALA A 240 6.01 7.81 18.26
CA ALA A 240 6.39 6.98 19.40
C ALA A 240 5.17 6.48 20.18
N ASP A 241 4.21 7.36 20.48
CA ASP A 241 2.96 6.98 21.14
C ASP A 241 2.15 5.95 20.33
N MET A 242 2.15 6.10 18.99
CA MET A 242 1.54 5.13 18.09
C MET A 242 2.28 3.78 18.13
N ILE A 243 3.60 3.79 18.09
CA ILE A 243 4.43 2.57 18.16
C ILE A 243 4.24 1.85 19.50
N GLU A 244 4.25 2.58 20.62
CA GLU A 244 4.04 2.01 21.95
C GLU A 244 2.65 1.38 22.07
N LYS A 245 1.61 2.10 21.64
CA LYS A 245 0.23 1.60 21.63
C LYS A 245 0.08 0.30 20.83
N HIS A 246 0.86 0.14 19.78
CA HIS A 246 0.79 -1.00 18.86
C HIS A 246 1.98 -1.97 19.03
N GLY A 247 2.74 -1.85 20.12
CA GLY A 247 4.02 -2.54 20.32
C GLY A 247 3.92 -4.06 20.23
N GLU A 248 2.85 -4.66 20.76
CA GLU A 248 2.59 -6.10 20.67
C GLU A 248 2.50 -6.57 19.21
N GLY A 249 1.68 -5.90 18.38
CA GLY A 249 1.53 -6.26 16.98
C GLY A 249 2.79 -6.00 16.15
N ILE A 250 3.62 -5.04 16.55
CA ILE A 250 4.93 -4.77 15.93
C ILE A 250 5.93 -5.88 16.32
N LEU A 251 5.93 -6.34 17.57
CA LEU A 251 6.77 -7.45 18.04
C LEU A 251 6.39 -8.79 17.41
N ASN A 252 5.09 -9.01 17.15
CA ASN A 252 4.60 -10.21 16.49
C ASN A 252 5.21 -10.40 15.09
N TYR A 253 5.66 -9.33 14.42
CA TYR A 253 6.39 -9.42 13.15
C TYR A 253 7.64 -10.30 13.25
N LEU A 254 8.33 -10.32 14.40
CA LEU A 254 9.55 -11.11 14.57
C LEU A 254 9.27 -12.62 14.62
N MET A 255 8.07 -13.01 15.09
CA MET A 255 7.63 -14.40 15.13
C MET A 255 6.93 -14.82 13.84
N HIS A 256 6.24 -13.87 13.21
CA HIS A 256 5.41 -14.07 12.03
C HIS A 256 5.78 -13.06 10.94
N PRO A 257 7.00 -13.15 10.37
CA PRO A 257 7.45 -12.19 9.36
C PRO A 257 6.58 -12.29 8.11
N ILE A 258 5.95 -11.17 7.76
CA ILE A 258 5.16 -11.01 6.54
C ILE A 258 6.05 -10.37 5.45
N THR A 259 6.06 -10.99 4.27
CA THR A 259 7.04 -10.68 3.20
C THR A 259 6.60 -9.49 2.35
#